data_AF-A0A1F3SEH9-F1
#
_entry.id   AF-A0A1F3SEH9-F1
#
_cell.length_a   1.000
_cell.length_b   1.000
_cell.length_c   1.000
_cell.angle_alpha   90.00
_cell.angle_beta   90.00
_cell.angle_gamma   90.00
#
_symmetry.space_group_name_H-M   'P 1'
#
loop_
_entity.id
_entity.type
_entity.pdbx_description
1 polymer ?
#
loop_
_entity_poly.entity_id
_entity_poly.type
_entity_poly.pdbx_seq_one_letter_code
_entity_poly.pdbx_strand_id
1 'polypeptide(L)'
;MKIFLTLLCLFLLSCENGGDEGPYKADWIKNSFLQLTQNAYPRVKAISWWHENFDQSKLRIDSSPEALAEYQKGVSNAKYSTELMFSNKKLVVDGDRIYHGAFPDMGGEEDVVTTAAIRSFESLAKKEIAWVYFSDNWLTGINFPSSAVETIVSMGKTPFIRMMARSNFDENTPDPNYSMAKIISGVYDTQLKAWATKARATNVNLLIEFGTEANGQWFPWNGQHNGGGTTTNYGDPTLADGPERFRDAYRHIIDIFKALNVDNVTWFFHVDAYGDPEVSWNEMKNYFPGESYIDWIGVSVYGPQTPKEDYDDFKDIMDLAYPKLTALSPTLPIAILEFAVTEKK
;
A
#
# COMPACT_ATOMS: atom_id res chain seq x y z
N MET A 1 4.88 25.68 5.34
CA MET A 1 5.15 26.34 6.63
C MET A 1 5.96 25.34 7.46
N LYS A 2 7.14 25.75 7.92
CA LYS A 2 8.24 24.89 8.39
C LYS A 2 7.83 24.00 9.57
N ILE A 3 8.19 22.71 9.54
CA ILE A 3 8.20 21.84 10.72
C ILE A 3 9.59 21.21 10.85
N PHE A 4 10.13 21.41 12.05
CA PHE A 4 11.39 20.89 12.56
C PHE A 4 11.23 19.40 12.87
N LEU A 5 12.18 18.58 12.41
CA LEU A 5 12.44 17.26 13.01
C LEU A 5 13.67 17.42 13.91
N THR A 6 13.49 17.21 15.21
CA THR A 6 14.58 17.08 16.18
C THR A 6 14.41 15.71 16.82
N LEU A 7 15.23 14.74 16.40
CA LEU A 7 15.54 13.59 17.24
C LEU A 7 17.05 13.53 17.49
N LEU A 8 17.35 13.33 18.76
CA LEU A 8 18.64 13.43 19.40
C LEU A 8 19.42 12.13 19.13
N CYS A 9 20.41 12.16 18.24
CA CYS A 9 21.37 11.06 18.09
C CYS A 9 22.61 11.38 18.94
N LEU A 10 22.89 10.52 19.93
CA LEU A 10 24.10 10.57 20.73
C LEU A 10 24.78 9.20 20.63
N PHE A 11 25.65 9.05 19.62
CA PHE A 11 26.93 8.35 19.73
C PHE A 11 27.86 8.91 18.66
N LEU A 12 28.96 9.52 19.12
CA LEU A 12 30.00 10.12 18.29
C LEU A 12 31.08 9.10 17.93
N LEU A 13 31.61 9.31 16.72
CA LEU A 13 32.89 8.85 16.13
C LEU A 13 32.83 7.64 15.19
N SER A 14 32.69 7.92 13.89
CA SER A 14 33.79 7.61 12.96
C SER A 14 33.74 8.50 11.72
N CYS A 15 34.91 9.07 11.41
CA CYS A 15 35.43 9.61 10.14
C CYS A 15 34.46 10.00 9.03
N GLU A 16 34.55 11.28 8.65
CA GLU A 16 34.36 11.73 7.27
C GLU A 16 35.16 10.84 6.31
N ASN A 17 34.45 10.12 5.45
CA ASN A 17 34.96 9.67 4.17
C ASN A 17 34.02 10.21 3.11
N GLY A 18 34.52 11.11 2.26
CA GLY A 18 33.96 11.25 0.92
C GLY A 18 34.05 9.88 0.24
N GLY A 19 32.93 9.35 -0.22
CA GLY A 19 32.85 8.01 -0.78
C GLY A 19 31.48 7.75 -1.40
N ASP A 20 31.49 7.64 -2.73
CA ASP A 20 30.45 7.18 -3.65
C ASP A 20 29.21 8.06 -3.86
N GLU A 21 29.38 9.02 -4.78
CA GLU A 21 28.35 9.57 -5.67
C GLU A 21 27.90 8.52 -6.73
N GLY A 22 27.73 7.25 -6.32
CA GLY A 22 27.21 6.18 -7.18
C GLY A 22 25.71 6.37 -7.45
N PRO A 23 25.13 5.66 -8.44
CA PRO A 23 23.73 5.83 -8.85
C PRO A 23 22.78 5.21 -7.82
N TYR A 24 22.66 5.86 -6.67
CA TYR A 24 21.95 5.43 -5.46
C TYR A 24 20.59 4.81 -5.72
N LYS A 25 19.71 5.54 -6.42
CA LYS A 25 18.38 5.04 -6.77
C LYS A 25 18.43 3.92 -7.81
N ALA A 26 19.30 4.03 -8.81
CA ALA A 26 19.41 3.02 -9.86
C ALA A 26 19.91 1.68 -9.31
N ASP A 27 20.86 1.71 -8.37
CA ASP A 27 21.37 0.53 -7.69
C ASP A 27 20.29 -0.11 -6.80
N TRP A 28 19.53 0.69 -6.05
CA TRP A 28 18.40 0.20 -5.26
C TRP A 28 17.32 -0.45 -6.16
N ILE A 29 16.96 0.20 -7.27
CA ILE A 29 16.03 -0.34 -8.28
C ILE A 29 16.56 -1.67 -8.81
N LYS A 30 17.80 -1.70 -9.29
CA LYS A 30 18.45 -2.90 -9.82
C LYS A 30 18.45 -4.04 -8.79
N ASN A 31 18.80 -3.75 -7.54
CA ASN A 31 18.82 -4.72 -6.45
C ASN A 31 17.42 -5.27 -6.15
N SER A 32 16.39 -4.41 -6.09
CA SER A 32 15.00 -4.84 -5.85
C SER A 32 14.52 -5.83 -6.91
N PHE A 33 14.70 -5.50 -8.19
CA PHE A 33 14.35 -6.38 -9.31
C PHE A 33 15.17 -7.68 -9.31
N LEU A 34 16.45 -7.62 -8.92
CA LEU A 34 17.30 -8.80 -8.80
C LEU A 34 16.78 -9.76 -7.71
N GLN A 35 16.49 -9.27 -6.50
CA GLN A 35 15.97 -10.12 -5.41
C GLN A 35 14.65 -10.80 -5.79
N LEU A 36 13.73 -10.04 -6.39
CA LEU A 36 12.42 -10.53 -6.80
C LEU A 36 12.52 -11.57 -7.93
N THR A 37 13.36 -11.33 -8.93
CA THR A 37 13.54 -12.26 -10.06
C THR A 37 14.28 -13.53 -9.66
N GLN A 38 15.25 -13.44 -8.74
CA GLN A 38 15.97 -14.58 -8.14
C GLN A 38 15.13 -15.37 -7.13
N ASN A 39 13.89 -14.96 -6.88
CA ASN A 39 12.95 -15.66 -6.02
C ASN A 39 13.40 -15.70 -4.54
N ALA A 40 14.08 -14.65 -4.06
CA ALA A 40 14.44 -14.51 -2.65
C ALA A 40 13.18 -14.49 -1.75
N TYR A 41 12.08 -13.93 -2.27
CA TYR A 41 10.79 -13.82 -1.59
C TYR A 41 9.69 -14.55 -2.39
N PRO A 42 9.63 -15.89 -2.34
CA PRO A 42 8.83 -16.71 -3.28
C PRO A 42 7.31 -16.48 -3.21
N ARG A 43 6.78 -15.91 -2.12
CA ARG A 43 5.36 -15.55 -2.00
C ARG A 43 5.04 -14.14 -2.51
N VAL A 44 6.03 -13.35 -2.90
CA VAL A 44 5.78 -12.06 -3.57
C VAL A 44 5.35 -12.31 -5.01
N LYS A 45 4.09 -11.99 -5.31
CA LYS A 45 3.42 -12.26 -6.60
C LYS A 45 2.87 -11.00 -7.27
N ALA A 46 3.12 -9.84 -6.68
CA ALA A 46 2.89 -8.56 -7.33
C ALA A 46 3.77 -7.45 -6.76
N ILE A 47 4.00 -6.42 -7.57
CA ILE A 47 4.66 -5.18 -7.18
C ILE A 47 3.88 -3.98 -7.72
N SER A 48 3.96 -2.84 -7.05
CA SER A 48 3.40 -1.59 -7.53
C SER A 48 4.32 -0.42 -7.18
N TRP A 49 4.97 0.15 -8.21
CA TRP A 49 5.89 1.27 -7.99
C TRP A 49 5.11 2.52 -7.62
N TRP A 50 5.58 3.24 -6.60
CA TRP A 50 5.00 4.52 -6.20
C TRP A 50 5.63 5.66 -7.02
N HIS A 51 4.99 6.03 -8.13
CA HIS A 51 5.53 7.01 -9.09
C HIS A 51 4.93 8.39 -8.83
N GLU A 52 5.55 9.19 -7.99
CA GLU A 52 5.10 10.56 -7.71
C GLU A 52 6.26 11.53 -7.40
N ASN A 53 5.97 12.83 -7.45
CA ASN A 53 6.90 13.88 -7.04
C ASN A 53 6.16 15.17 -6.59
N PHE A 54 4.97 15.08 -6.02
CA PHE A 54 4.15 16.26 -5.69
C PHE A 54 4.73 17.09 -4.53
N ASP A 55 5.56 16.46 -3.69
CA ASP A 55 6.22 17.03 -2.52
C ASP A 55 7.75 17.16 -2.67
N GLN A 56 8.28 16.95 -3.89
CA GLN A 56 9.71 16.91 -4.21
C GLN A 56 10.48 15.69 -3.67
N SER A 57 9.78 14.58 -3.37
CA SER A 57 10.34 13.29 -2.97
C SER A 57 11.27 12.62 -3.99
N LYS A 58 11.17 13.00 -5.28
CA LYS A 58 11.89 12.39 -6.41
C LYS A 58 11.65 10.87 -6.54
N LEU A 59 10.46 10.37 -6.18
CA LEU A 59 10.14 8.94 -6.27
C LEU A 59 9.87 8.45 -7.70
N ARG A 60 9.49 9.34 -8.61
CA ARG A 60 9.31 9.03 -10.05
C ARG A 60 10.47 8.24 -10.66
N ILE A 61 10.17 7.26 -11.51
CA ILE A 61 11.18 6.42 -12.20
C ILE A 61 12.09 7.21 -13.15
N ASP A 62 11.66 8.40 -13.58
CA ASP A 62 12.39 9.30 -14.48
C ASP A 62 13.10 10.46 -13.74
N SER A 63 13.38 10.31 -12.44
CA SER A 63 14.16 11.27 -11.65
C SER A 63 15.62 11.42 -12.13
N SER A 64 16.18 10.38 -12.75
CA SER A 64 17.48 10.37 -13.41
C SER A 64 17.49 9.40 -14.60
N PRO A 65 18.36 9.59 -15.62
CA PRO A 65 18.53 8.63 -16.71
C PRO A 65 18.90 7.22 -16.23
N GLU A 66 19.71 7.12 -15.17
CA GLU A 66 20.18 5.88 -14.59
C GLU A 66 19.04 5.11 -13.91
N ALA A 67 18.21 5.80 -13.10
CA ALA A 67 17.04 5.20 -12.45
C ALA A 67 16.04 4.66 -13.50
N LEU A 68 15.77 5.46 -14.54
CA LEU A 68 14.86 5.06 -15.62
C LEU A 68 15.38 3.83 -16.37
N ALA A 69 16.69 3.79 -16.65
CA ALA A 69 17.32 2.68 -17.36
C ALA A 69 17.26 1.38 -16.56
N GLU A 70 17.58 1.41 -15.26
CA GLU A 70 17.51 0.20 -14.41
C GLU A 70 16.06 -0.24 -14.16
N TYR A 71 15.10 0.69 -14.06
CA TYR A 71 13.68 0.34 -13.97
C TYR A 71 13.20 -0.37 -15.24
N GLN A 72 13.43 0.23 -16.42
CA GLN A 72 13.07 -0.36 -17.72
C GLN A 72 13.69 -1.76 -17.88
N LYS A 73 14.96 -1.93 -17.51
CA LYS A 73 15.66 -3.21 -17.56
C LYS A 73 15.04 -4.23 -16.59
N GLY A 74 14.74 -3.84 -15.36
CA GLY A 74 14.11 -4.69 -14.35
C GLY A 74 12.75 -5.20 -14.78
N VAL A 75 11.83 -4.30 -15.12
CA VAL A 75 10.46 -4.65 -15.52
C VAL A 75 10.41 -5.40 -16.86
N SER A 76 11.41 -5.26 -17.74
CA SER A 76 11.47 -6.02 -19.00
C SER A 76 11.55 -7.54 -18.81
N ASN A 77 11.95 -8.02 -17.62
CA ASN A 77 12.00 -9.45 -17.32
C ASN A 77 10.60 -10.09 -17.49
N ALA A 78 10.56 -11.26 -18.16
CA ALA A 78 9.32 -11.99 -18.47
C ALA A 78 8.55 -12.45 -17.22
N LYS A 79 9.19 -12.50 -16.04
CA LYS A 79 8.53 -12.77 -14.75
C LYS A 79 7.48 -11.71 -14.43
N TYR A 80 7.66 -10.46 -14.86
CA TYR A 80 6.70 -9.39 -14.63
C TYR A 80 5.55 -9.47 -15.65
N SER A 81 4.34 -9.72 -15.17
CA SER A 81 3.13 -9.85 -15.98
C SER A 81 2.29 -8.59 -15.96
N THR A 82 1.70 -8.26 -17.10
CA THR A 82 0.75 -7.16 -17.28
C THR A 82 -0.70 -7.68 -17.37
N GLU A 83 -0.88 -8.99 -17.45
CA GLU A 83 -2.18 -9.65 -17.52
C GLU A 83 -2.47 -10.29 -16.17
N LEU A 84 -3.63 -9.98 -15.58
CA LEU A 84 -4.09 -10.54 -14.31
C LEU A 84 -4.90 -11.82 -14.55
N MET A 85 -4.65 -12.86 -13.74
CA MET A 85 -5.44 -14.09 -13.74
C MET A 85 -6.53 -14.03 -12.69
N PHE A 86 -7.76 -14.33 -13.09
CA PHE A 86 -8.91 -14.40 -12.19
C PHE A 86 -9.55 -15.79 -12.21
N SER A 87 -9.90 -16.29 -11.03
CA SER A 87 -10.72 -17.48 -10.86
C SER A 87 -11.89 -17.14 -9.93
N ASN A 88 -13.12 -17.45 -10.34
CA ASN A 88 -14.33 -17.05 -9.62
C ASN A 88 -14.35 -15.55 -9.25
N LYS A 89 -13.91 -14.69 -10.18
CA LYS A 89 -13.77 -13.22 -10.03
C LYS A 89 -12.77 -12.75 -8.95
N LYS A 90 -11.96 -13.65 -8.39
CA LYS A 90 -10.87 -13.35 -7.46
C LYS A 90 -9.53 -13.41 -8.17
N LEU A 91 -8.65 -12.45 -7.87
CA LEU A 91 -7.28 -12.44 -8.37
C LEU A 91 -6.55 -13.66 -7.82
N VAL A 92 -5.93 -14.44 -8.69
CA VAL A 92 -5.13 -15.61 -8.33
C VAL A 92 -3.67 -15.43 -8.75
N VAL A 93 -2.78 -16.21 -8.13
CA VAL A 93 -1.37 -16.26 -8.50
C VAL A 93 -1.21 -16.94 -9.86
N ASP A 94 -0.34 -16.38 -10.71
CA ASP A 94 0.06 -16.97 -11.99
C ASP A 94 1.44 -17.63 -11.89
N GLY A 95 1.48 -18.80 -11.26
CA GLY A 95 2.72 -19.56 -11.04
C GLY A 95 3.80 -18.74 -10.34
N ASP A 96 4.95 -18.58 -11.01
CA ASP A 96 6.08 -17.79 -10.52
C ASP A 96 6.11 -16.35 -11.06
N ARG A 97 5.10 -15.91 -11.81
CA ARG A 97 5.02 -14.54 -12.31
C ARG A 97 4.66 -13.56 -11.20
N ILE A 98 5.05 -12.31 -11.42
CA ILE A 98 4.81 -11.17 -10.52
C ILE A 98 3.98 -10.17 -11.31
N TYR A 99 2.79 -9.81 -10.85
CA TYR A 99 2.00 -8.75 -11.48
C TYR A 99 2.69 -7.40 -11.34
N HIS A 100 2.76 -6.65 -12.43
CA HIS A 100 3.38 -5.33 -12.50
C HIS A 100 2.29 -4.26 -12.42
N GLY A 101 2.12 -3.63 -11.27
CA GLY A 101 1.25 -2.48 -11.05
C GLY A 101 2.03 -1.18 -10.86
N ALA A 102 1.32 -0.07 -10.71
CA ALA A 102 1.88 1.21 -10.26
C ALA A 102 0.80 2.15 -9.70
N PHE A 103 1.24 3.08 -8.86
CA PHE A 103 0.60 4.38 -8.65
C PHE A 103 1.20 5.38 -9.65
N PRO A 104 0.49 5.78 -10.74
CA PRO A 104 1.07 6.62 -11.78
C PRO A 104 0.70 8.10 -11.57
N ASP A 105 1.36 8.78 -10.63
CA ASP A 105 1.32 10.24 -10.38
C ASP A 105 -0.09 10.86 -10.44
N MET A 106 -0.97 10.43 -9.53
CA MET A 106 -2.37 10.89 -9.44
C MET A 106 -2.53 12.17 -8.59
N GLY A 107 -1.47 12.97 -8.49
CA GLY A 107 -1.43 14.18 -7.67
C GLY A 107 -1.33 13.92 -6.17
N GLY A 108 -1.18 14.99 -5.38
CA GLY A 108 -0.93 14.90 -3.94
C GLY A 108 -2.07 14.35 -3.10
N GLU A 109 -3.31 14.45 -3.58
CA GLU A 109 -4.47 13.79 -2.94
C GLU A 109 -4.59 12.31 -3.36
N GLU A 110 -3.79 11.87 -4.34
CA GLU A 110 -3.70 10.50 -4.84
C GLU A 110 -4.97 9.98 -5.54
N ASP A 111 -5.94 10.86 -5.83
CA ASP A 111 -7.27 10.53 -6.35
C ASP A 111 -7.57 11.18 -7.72
N VAL A 112 -6.62 11.90 -8.31
CA VAL A 112 -6.76 12.55 -9.64
C VAL A 112 -6.42 11.56 -10.76
N VAL A 113 -7.29 10.57 -10.94
CA VAL A 113 -7.09 9.50 -11.93
C VAL A 113 -7.30 9.99 -13.36
N THR A 114 -6.24 9.95 -14.18
CA THR A 114 -6.30 10.36 -15.59
C THR A 114 -5.65 9.35 -16.54
N THR A 115 -6.17 9.25 -17.77
CA THR A 115 -5.53 8.43 -18.82
C THR A 115 -4.14 8.93 -19.19
N ALA A 116 -3.89 10.24 -19.05
CA ALA A 116 -2.60 10.84 -19.38
C ALA A 116 -1.50 10.38 -18.43
N ALA A 117 -1.79 10.35 -17.13
CA ALA A 117 -0.84 9.89 -16.12
C ALA A 117 -0.49 8.41 -16.31
N ILE A 118 -1.50 7.55 -16.55
CA ILE A 118 -1.30 6.12 -16.86
C ILE A 118 -0.43 5.94 -18.11
N ARG A 119 -0.77 6.58 -19.24
CA ARG A 119 0.03 6.48 -20.49
C ARG A 119 1.44 7.02 -20.32
N SER A 120 1.60 8.09 -19.55
CA SER A 120 2.92 8.68 -19.28
C SER A 120 3.81 7.68 -18.56
N PHE A 121 3.30 7.04 -17.51
CA PHE A 121 4.01 6.00 -16.79
C PHE A 121 4.38 4.81 -17.70
N GLU A 122 3.41 4.24 -18.43
CA GLU A 122 3.68 3.09 -19.31
C GLU A 122 4.68 3.41 -20.43
N SER A 123 4.64 4.64 -20.97
CA SER A 123 5.61 5.14 -21.95
C SER A 123 7.02 5.22 -21.37
N LEU A 124 7.18 5.71 -20.14
CA LEU A 124 8.45 5.74 -19.42
C LEU A 124 8.94 4.34 -19.08
N ALA A 125 8.07 3.48 -18.56
CA ALA A 125 8.40 2.11 -18.17
C ALA A 125 8.71 1.20 -19.37
N LYS A 126 8.25 1.57 -20.58
CA LYS A 126 8.25 0.73 -21.79
C LYS A 126 7.58 -0.62 -21.55
N LYS A 127 6.64 -0.66 -20.61
CA LYS A 127 5.87 -1.83 -20.23
C LYS A 127 4.56 -1.38 -19.63
N GLU A 128 3.51 -2.11 -19.99
CA GLU A 128 2.19 -1.88 -19.45
C GLU A 128 2.11 -2.25 -17.96
N ILE A 129 1.15 -1.68 -17.25
CA ILE A 129 0.76 -2.10 -15.89
C ILE A 129 -0.51 -2.94 -15.93
N ALA A 130 -0.63 -3.87 -14.98
CA ALA A 130 -1.75 -4.79 -14.82
C ALA A 130 -2.91 -4.14 -14.04
N TRP A 131 -2.56 -3.35 -13.01
CA TRP A 131 -3.52 -2.53 -12.27
C TRP A 131 -3.01 -1.10 -12.09
N VAL A 132 -3.96 -0.20 -11.82
CA VAL A 132 -3.72 1.21 -11.50
C VAL A 132 -4.17 1.47 -10.07
N TYR A 133 -3.23 1.89 -9.24
CA TYR A 133 -3.42 2.19 -7.82
C TYR A 133 -3.85 3.65 -7.60
N PHE A 134 -4.84 3.89 -6.74
CA PHE A 134 -5.29 5.24 -6.35
C PHE A 134 -6.06 5.25 -5.02
N SER A 135 -6.19 6.44 -4.41
CA SER A 135 -6.89 6.64 -3.14
C SER A 135 -8.37 7.01 -3.34
N ASP A 136 -9.25 6.44 -2.51
CA ASP A 136 -10.64 6.87 -2.31
C ASP A 136 -10.76 7.58 -0.96
N ASN A 137 -10.49 8.89 -0.97
CA ASN A 137 -10.53 9.73 0.23
C ASN A 137 -11.96 10.12 0.60
N TRP A 138 -12.38 9.86 1.84
CA TRP A 138 -13.74 10.15 2.30
C TRP A 138 -13.99 11.62 2.67
N LEU A 139 -13.26 12.57 2.06
CA LEU A 139 -13.36 14.01 2.32
C LEU A 139 -14.79 14.55 2.17
N THR A 140 -15.53 14.01 1.19
CA THR A 140 -16.91 14.41 0.88
C THR A 140 -17.94 13.32 1.21
N GLY A 141 -17.55 12.36 2.05
CA GLY A 141 -18.36 11.19 2.39
C GLY A 141 -17.85 9.90 1.75
N ILE A 142 -18.48 8.79 2.14
CA ILE A 142 -18.16 7.45 1.66
C ILE A 142 -18.89 7.21 0.33
N ASN A 143 -18.19 7.41 -0.79
CA ASN A 143 -18.76 7.34 -2.13
C ASN A 143 -17.90 6.46 -3.03
N PHE A 144 -18.52 5.57 -3.80
CA PHE A 144 -17.77 4.76 -4.76
C PHE A 144 -17.13 5.66 -5.84
N PRO A 145 -15.81 5.52 -6.11
CA PRO A 145 -15.09 6.40 -7.03
C PRO A 145 -15.34 6.02 -8.51
N SER A 146 -16.58 6.14 -8.97
CA SER A 146 -17.03 5.73 -10.32
C SER A 146 -16.16 6.32 -11.44
N SER A 147 -15.84 7.62 -11.39
CA SER A 147 -15.07 8.29 -12.45
C SER A 147 -13.66 7.72 -12.59
N ALA A 148 -12.99 7.44 -11.47
CA ALA A 148 -11.65 6.84 -11.47
C ALA A 148 -11.70 5.41 -12.02
N VAL A 149 -12.66 4.61 -11.55
CA VAL A 149 -12.88 3.22 -12.00
C VAL A 149 -13.18 3.17 -13.49
N GLU A 150 -14.10 3.98 -13.99
CA GLU A 150 -14.46 4.06 -15.41
C GLU A 150 -13.26 4.48 -16.26
N THR A 151 -12.45 5.44 -15.79
CA THR A 151 -11.22 5.88 -16.47
C THR A 151 -10.22 4.73 -16.62
N ILE A 152 -9.95 4.00 -15.54
CA ILE A 152 -9.00 2.87 -15.52
C ILE A 152 -9.51 1.72 -16.41
N VAL A 153 -10.80 1.39 -16.30
CA VAL A 153 -11.44 0.33 -17.11
C VAL A 153 -11.45 0.71 -18.59
N SER A 154 -11.63 1.98 -18.95
CA SER A 154 -11.57 2.45 -20.35
C SER A 154 -10.21 2.22 -21.01
N MET A 155 -9.15 2.06 -20.19
CA MET A 155 -7.81 1.72 -20.64
C MET A 155 -7.51 0.21 -20.63
N GLY A 156 -8.52 -0.64 -20.34
CA GLY A 156 -8.36 -2.09 -20.24
C GLY A 156 -7.57 -2.53 -19.00
N LYS A 157 -7.47 -1.68 -17.98
CA LYS A 157 -6.71 -1.93 -16.74
C LYS A 157 -7.63 -2.27 -15.58
N THR A 158 -7.07 -2.88 -14.53
CA THR A 158 -7.83 -3.21 -13.31
C THR A 158 -7.67 -2.09 -12.26
N PRO A 159 -8.75 -1.54 -11.69
CA PRO A 159 -8.66 -0.58 -10.59
C PRO A 159 -8.19 -1.24 -9.29
N PHE A 160 -7.20 -0.64 -8.63
CA PHE A 160 -6.83 -0.91 -7.26
C PHE A 160 -7.21 0.30 -6.40
N ILE A 161 -8.19 0.13 -5.50
CA ILE A 161 -8.82 1.20 -4.73
C ILE A 161 -8.37 1.11 -3.27
N ARG A 162 -7.74 2.18 -2.75
CA ARG A 162 -7.47 2.32 -1.31
C ARG A 162 -8.65 3.02 -0.66
N MET A 163 -9.41 2.33 0.19
CA MET A 163 -10.47 2.98 0.97
C MET A 163 -9.84 3.73 2.15
N MET A 164 -9.69 5.05 2.00
CA MET A 164 -9.01 5.93 2.95
C MET A 164 -10.03 6.58 3.88
N ALA A 165 -10.20 6.02 5.09
CA ALA A 165 -11.15 6.50 6.10
C ALA A 165 -10.70 7.81 6.78
N ARG A 166 -10.53 8.87 5.97
CA ARG A 166 -10.14 10.22 6.37
C ARG A 166 -11.08 11.27 5.78
N SER A 167 -11.37 12.28 6.58
CA SER A 167 -12.19 13.45 6.25
C SER A 167 -11.37 14.72 6.03
N ASN A 168 -10.08 14.67 6.34
CA ASN A 168 -9.07 15.67 6.03
C ASN A 168 -7.71 14.97 5.80
N PHE A 169 -6.66 15.76 5.57
CA PHE A 169 -5.28 15.28 5.40
C PHE A 169 -4.41 15.51 6.64
N ASP A 170 -5.00 15.73 7.81
CA ASP A 170 -4.21 15.91 9.03
C ASP A 170 -3.57 14.58 9.41
N GLU A 171 -2.24 14.57 9.52
CA GLU A 171 -1.47 13.40 9.91
C GLU A 171 -1.30 13.31 11.43
N ASN A 172 -1.01 12.11 11.93
CA ASN A 172 -0.67 11.85 13.33
C ASN A 172 -1.78 12.25 14.32
N THR A 173 -3.03 12.26 13.86
CA THR A 173 -4.21 12.55 14.67
C THR A 173 -5.35 11.59 14.30
N PRO A 174 -6.27 11.27 15.24
CA PRO A 174 -7.51 10.61 14.90
C PRO A 174 -8.36 11.44 13.93
N ASP A 175 -9.12 10.77 13.06
CA ASP A 175 -10.08 11.44 12.20
C ASP A 175 -11.31 11.90 13.02
N PRO A 176 -11.81 13.14 12.83
CA PRO A 176 -12.97 13.63 13.58
C PRO A 176 -14.28 12.90 13.25
N ASN A 177 -14.37 12.31 12.04
CA ASN A 177 -15.56 11.70 11.52
C ASN A 177 -15.48 10.17 11.59
N TYR A 178 -14.50 9.54 10.95
CA TYR A 178 -14.46 8.12 10.61
C TYR A 178 -13.63 7.26 11.58
N SER A 179 -13.90 7.34 12.88
CA SER A 179 -13.25 6.44 13.84
C SER A 179 -13.63 4.97 13.60
N MET A 180 -12.71 4.03 13.89
CA MET A 180 -12.97 2.60 13.73
C MET A 180 -14.20 2.15 14.55
N ALA A 181 -14.40 2.74 15.73
CA ALA A 181 -15.57 2.49 16.57
C ALA A 181 -16.90 2.84 15.89
N LYS A 182 -16.96 3.94 15.13
CA LYS A 182 -18.18 4.33 14.39
C LYS A 182 -18.43 3.42 13.19
N ILE A 183 -17.37 2.96 12.52
CA ILE A 183 -17.48 1.97 11.44
C ILE A 183 -18.04 0.65 12.01
N ILE A 184 -17.43 0.13 13.08
CA ILE A 184 -17.86 -1.11 13.76
C ILE A 184 -19.32 -1.05 14.22
N SER A 185 -19.74 0.08 14.81
CA SER A 185 -21.11 0.24 15.31
C SER A 185 -22.15 0.49 14.21
N GLY A 186 -21.72 0.51 12.95
CA GLY A 186 -22.60 0.59 11.79
C GLY A 186 -23.15 1.98 11.48
N VAL A 187 -22.56 3.04 12.04
CA VAL A 187 -22.93 4.44 11.75
C VAL A 187 -22.88 4.75 10.26
N TYR A 188 -21.97 4.07 9.54
CA TYR A 188 -21.69 4.28 8.12
C TYR A 188 -22.26 3.18 7.21
N ASP A 189 -23.04 2.23 7.74
CA ASP A 189 -23.53 1.07 6.98
C ASP A 189 -24.33 1.46 5.75
N THR A 190 -25.15 2.51 5.84
CA THR A 190 -25.97 2.94 4.71
C THR A 190 -25.09 3.37 3.54
N GLN A 191 -24.05 4.15 3.82
CA GLN A 191 -23.12 4.64 2.81
C GLN A 191 -22.22 3.51 2.30
N LEU A 192 -21.71 2.64 3.18
CA LEU A 192 -20.92 1.47 2.78
C LEU A 192 -21.73 0.48 1.91
N LYS A 193 -23.01 0.27 2.22
CA LYS A 193 -23.92 -0.53 1.37
C LYS A 193 -24.12 0.11 -0.01
N ALA A 194 -24.27 1.43 -0.07
CA ALA A 194 -24.38 2.15 -1.34
C ALA A 194 -23.08 2.05 -2.16
N TRP A 195 -21.92 2.17 -1.49
CA TRP A 195 -20.60 1.98 -2.09
C TRP A 195 -20.46 0.57 -2.67
N ALA A 196 -20.72 -0.46 -1.86
CA ALA A 196 -20.64 -1.87 -2.25
C ALA A 196 -21.60 -2.22 -3.41
N THR A 197 -22.81 -1.65 -3.39
CA THR A 197 -23.79 -1.84 -4.47
C THR A 197 -23.27 -1.27 -5.80
N LYS A 198 -22.63 -0.09 -5.79
CA LYS A 198 -22.00 0.48 -6.98
C LYS A 198 -20.80 -0.35 -7.44
N ALA A 199 -19.96 -0.80 -6.52
CA ALA A 199 -18.83 -1.69 -6.81
C ALA A 199 -19.27 -2.97 -7.54
N ARG A 200 -20.36 -3.60 -7.07
CA ARG A 200 -20.97 -4.76 -7.73
C ARG A 200 -21.51 -4.42 -9.11
N ALA A 201 -22.17 -3.26 -9.25
CA ALA A 201 -22.79 -2.83 -10.50
C ALA A 201 -21.78 -2.58 -11.63
N THR A 202 -20.51 -2.34 -11.30
CA THR A 202 -19.46 -2.19 -12.32
C THR A 202 -19.26 -3.45 -13.16
N ASN A 203 -19.53 -4.64 -12.60
CA ASN A 203 -19.31 -5.93 -13.23
C ASN A 203 -17.88 -6.13 -13.79
N VAL A 204 -16.89 -5.43 -13.21
CA VAL A 204 -15.46 -5.66 -13.44
C VAL A 204 -14.82 -6.20 -12.18
N ASN A 205 -13.69 -6.88 -12.29
CA ASN A 205 -12.92 -7.26 -11.12
C ASN A 205 -12.27 -6.00 -10.50
N LEU A 206 -12.37 -5.86 -9.19
CA LEU A 206 -11.79 -4.76 -8.41
C LEU A 206 -10.79 -5.32 -7.42
N LEU A 207 -9.68 -4.61 -7.24
CA LEU A 207 -8.74 -4.85 -6.15
C LEU A 207 -8.97 -3.75 -5.11
N ILE A 208 -9.14 -4.11 -3.85
CA ILE A 208 -9.50 -3.16 -2.79
C ILE A 208 -8.68 -3.43 -1.53
N GLU A 209 -8.24 -2.37 -0.89
CA GLU A 209 -7.80 -2.38 0.50
C GLU A 209 -8.58 -1.38 1.34
N PHE A 210 -8.56 -1.58 2.65
CA PHE A 210 -9.08 -0.62 3.62
C PHE A 210 -8.00 -0.28 4.64
N GLY A 211 -7.75 1.02 4.79
CA GLY A 211 -6.81 1.56 5.75
C GLY A 211 -5.38 1.10 5.53
N THR A 212 -4.71 1.75 4.58
CA THR A 212 -3.30 1.56 4.24
C THR A 212 -2.39 1.66 5.46
N GLU A 213 -1.36 0.81 5.52
CA GLU A 213 -0.28 0.91 6.51
C GLU A 213 -0.79 1.02 7.96
N ALA A 214 -1.71 0.14 8.35
CA ALA A 214 -2.40 0.22 9.63
C ALA A 214 -1.47 0.16 10.87
N ASN A 215 -0.23 -0.28 10.68
CA ASN A 215 0.86 -0.30 11.67
C ASN A 215 1.77 0.94 11.64
N GLY A 216 1.46 1.97 10.87
CA GLY A 216 2.07 3.30 10.95
C GLY A 216 1.24 4.27 11.82
N GLN A 217 1.82 5.40 12.22
CA GLN A 217 1.15 6.39 13.08
C GLN A 217 0.54 7.59 12.33
N TRP A 218 0.86 7.74 11.04
CA TRP A 218 0.50 8.91 10.23
C TRP A 218 -0.98 8.95 9.84
N PHE A 219 -1.64 7.81 9.60
CA PHE A 219 -3.05 7.76 9.19
C PHE A 219 -4.04 7.53 10.34
N PRO A 220 -5.26 8.09 10.29
CA PRO A 220 -6.18 8.12 11.44
C PRO A 220 -6.81 6.77 11.85
N TRP A 221 -6.76 5.75 10.99
CA TRP A 221 -7.38 4.44 11.24
C TRP A 221 -6.49 3.46 12.04
N ASN A 222 -5.21 3.78 12.24
CA ASN A 222 -4.27 2.90 12.92
C ASN A 222 -4.63 2.62 14.39
N GLY A 223 -3.89 1.70 15.02
CA GLY A 223 -4.12 1.32 16.40
C GLY A 223 -3.83 2.44 17.40
N GLN A 224 -2.79 3.26 17.18
CA GLN A 224 -2.43 4.38 18.06
C GLN A 224 -3.62 5.33 18.30
N HIS A 225 -4.31 5.70 17.22
CA HIS A 225 -5.43 6.66 17.25
C HIS A 225 -6.78 6.04 17.64
N ASN A 226 -6.84 4.71 17.72
CA ASN A 226 -8.08 3.97 17.99
C ASN A 226 -8.03 3.15 19.29
N GLY A 227 -7.06 3.36 20.19
CA GLY A 227 -7.02 2.72 21.51
C GLY A 227 -5.64 2.26 21.97
N GLY A 228 -4.66 2.28 21.07
CA GLY A 228 -3.29 1.86 21.28
C GLY A 228 -3.21 0.47 21.91
N GLY A 229 -2.30 0.34 22.87
CA GLY A 229 -2.10 -0.89 23.66
C GLY A 229 -3.08 -1.10 24.82
N THR A 230 -4.16 -0.33 24.92
CA THR A 230 -5.19 -0.57 25.96
C THR A 230 -5.88 -1.90 25.69
N THR A 231 -6.33 -2.65 26.71
CA THR A 231 -6.96 -3.97 26.53
C THR A 231 -8.30 -4.10 27.28
N THR A 232 -8.91 -2.97 27.65
CA THR A 232 -10.05 -2.97 28.58
C THR A 232 -11.26 -2.22 28.05
N ASN A 233 -11.15 -1.51 26.93
CA ASN A 233 -12.23 -0.66 26.42
C ASN A 233 -12.93 -1.26 25.19
N TYR A 234 -12.44 -2.38 24.65
CA TYR A 234 -13.02 -3.01 23.48
C TYR A 234 -12.67 -4.50 23.37
N GLY A 235 -13.56 -5.27 22.75
CA GLY A 235 -13.25 -6.60 22.24
C GLY A 235 -12.71 -7.60 23.28
N ASP A 236 -11.66 -8.31 22.89
CA ASP A 236 -11.03 -9.35 23.70
C ASP A 236 -10.08 -8.70 24.74
N PRO A 237 -10.26 -8.95 26.05
CA PRO A 237 -9.44 -8.31 27.08
C PRO A 237 -7.96 -8.75 27.08
N THR A 238 -7.59 -9.71 26.22
CA THR A 238 -6.22 -10.17 26.00
C THR A 238 -5.54 -9.53 24.78
N LEU A 239 -6.29 -8.77 23.98
CA LEU A 239 -5.80 -8.09 22.79
C LEU A 239 -5.75 -6.57 23.01
N ALA A 240 -4.91 -5.90 22.22
CA ALA A 240 -4.87 -4.44 22.21
C ALA A 240 -6.05 -3.86 21.43
N ASP A 241 -6.83 -3.00 22.08
CA ASP A 241 -8.04 -2.33 21.60
C ASP A 241 -7.81 -1.65 20.24
N GLY A 242 -6.67 -0.98 20.05
CA GLY A 242 -6.36 -0.22 18.84
C GLY A 242 -6.34 -1.11 17.58
N PRO A 243 -5.36 -2.03 17.47
CA PRO A 243 -5.31 -3.00 16.38
C PRO A 243 -6.58 -3.84 16.25
N GLU A 244 -7.20 -4.20 17.38
CA GLU A 244 -8.44 -4.97 17.36
C GLU A 244 -9.59 -4.21 16.71
N ARG A 245 -9.74 -2.92 17.00
CA ARG A 245 -10.76 -2.07 16.37
C ARG A 245 -10.52 -1.90 14.88
N PHE A 246 -9.27 -1.76 14.44
CA PHE A 246 -8.96 -1.74 13.01
C PHE A 246 -9.37 -3.07 12.35
N ARG A 247 -8.94 -4.20 12.92
CA ARG A 247 -9.26 -5.55 12.44
C ARG A 247 -10.77 -5.74 12.29
N ASP A 248 -11.53 -5.37 13.31
CA ASP A 248 -12.98 -5.57 13.33
C ASP A 248 -13.72 -4.58 12.43
N ALA A 249 -13.24 -3.35 12.29
CA ALA A 249 -13.77 -2.41 11.30
C ALA A 249 -13.58 -2.92 9.88
N TYR A 250 -12.41 -3.48 9.56
CA TYR A 250 -12.15 -4.07 8.25
C TYR A 250 -13.06 -5.29 8.00
N ARG A 251 -13.18 -6.20 8.99
CA ARG A 251 -14.11 -7.33 8.90
C ARG A 251 -15.55 -6.87 8.65
N HIS A 252 -16.01 -5.85 9.36
CA HIS A 252 -17.36 -5.29 9.20
C HIS A 252 -17.62 -4.77 7.79
N ILE A 253 -16.67 -4.03 7.19
CA ILE A 253 -16.78 -3.57 5.79
C ILE A 253 -16.90 -4.75 4.83
N ILE A 254 -16.04 -5.77 4.99
CA ILE A 254 -16.08 -6.97 4.13
C ILE A 254 -17.38 -7.75 4.32
N ASP A 255 -17.90 -7.84 5.55
CA ASP A 255 -19.16 -8.53 5.84
C ASP A 255 -20.37 -7.82 5.20
N ILE A 256 -20.35 -6.49 5.07
CA ILE A 256 -21.34 -5.75 4.28
C ILE A 256 -21.29 -6.18 2.80
N PHE A 257 -20.10 -6.31 2.23
CA PHE A 257 -19.93 -6.74 0.83
C PHE A 257 -20.41 -8.18 0.64
N LYS A 258 -20.06 -9.08 1.55
CA LYS A 258 -20.53 -10.48 1.56
C LYS A 258 -22.06 -10.54 1.64
N ALA A 259 -22.68 -9.79 2.55
CA ALA A 259 -24.15 -9.74 2.70
C ALA A 259 -24.87 -9.22 1.45
N LEU A 260 -24.23 -8.34 0.69
CA LEU A 260 -24.74 -7.82 -0.58
C LEU A 260 -24.36 -8.65 -1.81
N ASN A 261 -23.68 -9.79 -1.61
CA ASN A 261 -23.17 -10.68 -2.66
C ASN A 261 -22.29 -9.93 -3.67
N VAL A 262 -21.38 -9.08 -3.17
CA VAL A 262 -20.34 -8.43 -3.99
C VAL A 262 -19.15 -9.38 -4.09
N ASP A 263 -19.12 -10.15 -5.17
CA ASP A 263 -18.16 -11.24 -5.40
C ASP A 263 -17.00 -10.86 -6.34
N ASN A 264 -17.05 -9.68 -6.95
CA ASN A 264 -16.07 -9.17 -7.92
C ASN A 264 -14.92 -8.38 -7.29
N VAL A 265 -14.67 -8.54 -5.99
CA VAL A 265 -13.63 -7.81 -5.25
C VAL A 265 -12.56 -8.78 -4.74
N THR A 266 -11.29 -8.46 -4.93
CA THR A 266 -10.15 -9.08 -4.23
C THR A 266 -9.68 -8.14 -3.13
N TRP A 267 -9.63 -8.63 -1.88
CA TRP A 267 -9.28 -7.86 -0.69
C TRP A 267 -7.80 -8.00 -0.31
N PHE A 268 -7.14 -6.85 -0.07
CA PHE A 268 -5.75 -6.76 0.34
C PHE A 268 -5.63 -6.23 1.78
N PHE A 269 -4.82 -6.89 2.62
CA PHE A 269 -4.45 -6.36 3.94
C PHE A 269 -3.06 -5.73 3.87
N HIS A 270 -2.98 -4.41 4.06
CA HIS A 270 -1.78 -3.65 3.76
C HIS A 270 -1.14 -3.06 5.02
N VAL A 271 0.16 -3.36 5.19
CA VAL A 271 1.00 -2.90 6.31
C VAL A 271 2.25 -2.22 5.78
N ASP A 272 2.84 -1.33 6.56
CA ASP A 272 4.22 -0.90 6.32
C ASP A 272 5.21 -2.02 6.70
N ALA A 273 6.37 -2.08 6.04
CA ALA A 273 7.43 -3.05 6.37
C ALA A 273 7.90 -2.93 7.84
N TYR A 274 7.81 -1.72 8.39
CA TYR A 274 8.13 -1.35 9.75
C TYR A 274 6.86 -1.01 10.55
N GLY A 275 6.92 -1.17 11.87
CA GLY A 275 5.85 -0.68 12.74
C GLY A 275 6.26 0.67 13.31
N ASP A 276 5.42 1.69 13.19
CA ASP A 276 5.64 2.98 13.83
C ASP A 276 4.40 3.35 14.67
N PRO A 277 4.48 3.36 16.01
CA PRO A 277 5.67 3.08 16.84
C PRO A 277 6.07 1.59 16.86
N GLU A 278 7.36 1.33 17.11
CA GLU A 278 7.91 -0.02 17.30
C GLU A 278 7.60 -0.60 18.70
N VAL A 279 6.35 -1.01 18.90
CA VAL A 279 5.85 -1.56 20.18
C VAL A 279 5.04 -2.84 19.94
N SER A 280 5.01 -3.73 20.92
CA SER A 280 4.43 -5.08 20.77
C SER A 280 2.95 -5.09 20.38
N TRP A 281 2.17 -4.10 20.84
CA TRP A 281 0.77 -3.99 20.44
C TRP A 281 0.62 -3.56 18.98
N ASN A 282 1.61 -2.89 18.38
CA ASN A 282 1.56 -2.38 17.01
C ASN A 282 2.10 -3.36 15.96
N GLU A 283 2.41 -4.61 16.33
CA GLU A 283 2.86 -5.62 15.37
C GLU A 283 1.77 -5.94 14.32
N MET A 284 2.15 -6.07 13.04
CA MET A 284 1.24 -6.34 11.90
C MET A 284 0.24 -7.48 12.14
N LYS A 285 0.63 -8.51 12.91
CA LYS A 285 -0.23 -9.66 13.22
C LYS A 285 -1.47 -9.29 14.02
N ASN A 286 -1.41 -8.22 14.81
CA ASN A 286 -2.51 -7.78 15.66
C ASN A 286 -3.62 -7.09 14.86
N TYR A 287 -3.30 -6.59 13.66
CA TYR A 287 -4.23 -5.95 12.73
C TYR A 287 -4.86 -6.92 11.73
N PHE A 288 -4.29 -8.12 11.55
CA PHE A 288 -4.65 -9.04 10.47
C PHE A 288 -6.11 -9.54 10.60
N PRO A 289 -7.00 -9.28 9.62
CA PRO A 289 -8.39 -9.72 9.67
C PRO A 289 -8.60 -11.23 9.57
N GLY A 290 -7.59 -11.99 9.14
CA GLY A 290 -7.65 -13.45 8.96
C GLY A 290 -7.91 -13.87 7.51
N GLU A 291 -7.51 -15.11 7.19
CA GLU A 291 -7.59 -15.67 5.82
C GLU A 291 -9.00 -15.78 5.25
N SER A 292 -10.05 -15.82 6.09
CA SER A 292 -11.44 -15.83 5.63
C SER A 292 -11.97 -14.46 5.19
N TYR A 293 -11.18 -13.41 5.39
CA TYR A 293 -11.49 -12.03 5.04
C TYR A 293 -10.57 -11.49 3.94
N ILE A 294 -9.30 -11.90 3.93
CA ILE A 294 -8.26 -11.33 3.07
C ILE A 294 -7.84 -12.32 2.00
N ASP A 295 -7.73 -11.85 0.76
CA ASP A 295 -7.27 -12.64 -0.38
C ASP A 295 -5.75 -12.50 -0.60
N TRP A 296 -5.18 -11.33 -0.31
CA TRP A 296 -3.76 -11.00 -0.51
C TRP A 296 -3.19 -10.17 0.64
N ILE A 297 -1.93 -10.40 1.01
CA ILE A 297 -1.20 -9.55 1.96
C ILE A 297 -0.43 -8.48 1.18
N GLY A 298 -0.58 -7.22 1.56
CA GLY A 298 0.11 -6.07 1.00
C GLY A 298 1.21 -5.56 1.93
N VAL A 299 2.30 -5.04 1.36
CA VAL A 299 3.35 -4.35 2.11
C VAL A 299 3.87 -3.11 1.38
N SER A 300 4.13 -2.03 2.12
CA SER A 300 4.93 -0.89 1.69
C SER A 300 6.41 -1.11 1.98
N VAL A 301 7.27 -0.87 0.98
CA VAL A 301 8.72 -1.10 1.04
C VAL A 301 9.43 0.11 0.44
N TYR A 302 9.67 1.11 1.27
CA TYR A 302 10.40 2.30 0.87
C TYR A 302 11.86 2.21 1.31
N GLY A 303 12.78 2.50 0.39
CA GLY A 303 14.08 3.04 0.81
C GLY A 303 13.89 4.47 1.33
N PRO A 304 14.95 5.28 1.39
CA PRO A 304 14.80 6.69 1.75
C PRO A 304 13.81 7.42 0.87
N GLN A 305 12.91 8.17 1.49
CA GLN A 305 11.87 8.96 0.83
C GLN A 305 12.28 10.44 0.73
N THR A 306 13.25 10.86 1.54
CA THR A 306 13.88 12.17 1.41
C THR A 306 15.41 12.06 1.29
N PRO A 307 16.09 13.01 0.61
CA PRO A 307 17.55 12.96 0.47
C PRO A 307 18.37 13.10 1.77
N LYS A 308 17.70 13.23 2.92
CA LYS A 308 18.33 13.35 4.24
C LYS A 308 18.25 12.05 5.06
N GLU A 309 17.41 11.12 4.66
CA GLU A 309 17.26 9.84 5.34
C GLU A 309 18.45 8.92 5.06
N ASP A 310 18.76 8.07 6.03
CA ASP A 310 19.84 7.10 5.93
C ASP A 310 19.48 6.01 4.92
N TYR A 311 20.47 5.53 4.14
CA TYR A 311 20.24 4.47 3.17
C TYR A 311 19.73 3.20 3.82
N ASP A 312 18.66 2.66 3.24
CA ASP A 312 18.12 1.34 3.56
C ASP A 312 17.91 0.56 2.26
N ASP A 313 18.59 -0.58 2.13
CA ASP A 313 18.54 -1.40 0.92
C ASP A 313 17.25 -2.22 0.90
N PHE A 314 16.64 -2.36 -0.28
CA PHE A 314 15.45 -3.17 -0.48
C PHE A 314 15.55 -4.57 0.14
N LYS A 315 16.73 -5.20 0.03
CA LYS A 315 16.95 -6.54 0.56
C LYS A 315 16.89 -6.56 2.09
N ASP A 316 17.48 -5.58 2.76
CA ASP A 316 17.54 -5.54 4.22
C ASP A 316 16.14 -5.29 4.80
N ILE A 317 15.37 -4.37 4.21
CA ILE A 317 13.96 -4.13 4.55
C ILE A 317 13.15 -5.44 4.42
N MET A 318 13.27 -6.11 3.28
CA MET A 318 12.47 -7.30 2.99
C MET A 318 12.92 -8.53 3.79
N ASP A 319 14.19 -8.68 4.13
CA ASP A 319 14.67 -9.75 5.02
C ASP A 319 14.07 -9.63 6.43
N LEU A 320 13.79 -8.41 6.89
CA LEU A 320 13.11 -8.13 8.15
C LEU A 320 11.59 -8.32 8.06
N ALA A 321 10.97 -7.84 6.98
CA ALA A 321 9.51 -7.85 6.83
C ALA A 321 8.95 -9.23 6.40
N TYR A 322 9.61 -9.92 5.46
CA TYR A 322 9.09 -11.13 4.83
C TYR A 322 8.79 -12.28 5.80
N PRO A 323 9.61 -12.58 6.82
CA PRO A 323 9.26 -13.58 7.83
C PRO A 323 8.00 -13.21 8.63
N LYS A 324 7.79 -11.91 8.92
CA LYS A 324 6.60 -11.44 9.64
C LYS A 324 5.35 -11.55 8.76
N LEU A 325 5.44 -11.16 7.48
CA LEU A 325 4.35 -11.27 6.51
C LEU A 325 3.94 -12.73 6.29
N THR A 326 4.92 -13.63 6.12
CA THR A 326 4.63 -15.07 5.93
C THR A 326 4.12 -15.77 7.19
N ALA A 327 4.33 -15.19 8.38
CA ALA A 327 3.74 -15.67 9.62
C ALA A 327 2.26 -15.28 9.80
N LEU A 328 1.76 -14.25 9.09
CA LEU A 328 0.33 -13.86 9.13
C LEU A 328 -0.58 -14.98 8.60
N SER A 329 -0.12 -15.67 7.57
CA SER A 329 -0.84 -16.75 6.90
C SER A 329 0.16 -17.69 6.26
N PRO A 330 -0.03 -19.02 6.30
CA PRO A 330 0.82 -19.96 5.56
C PRO A 330 0.58 -19.97 4.04
N THR A 331 -0.53 -19.41 3.55
CA THR A 331 -1.00 -19.65 2.15
C THR A 331 -1.15 -18.40 1.30
N LEU A 332 -1.51 -17.25 1.88
CA LEU A 332 -1.88 -16.06 1.09
C LEU A 332 -0.70 -15.51 0.27
N PRO A 333 -0.89 -15.11 -0.99
CA PRO A 333 0.14 -14.40 -1.74
C PRO A 333 0.44 -13.02 -1.13
N ILE A 334 1.65 -12.54 -1.35
CA ILE A 334 2.13 -11.22 -0.93
C ILE A 334 2.26 -10.31 -2.16
N ALA A 335 1.83 -9.06 -2.02
CA ALA A 335 2.06 -7.98 -2.97
C ALA A 335 2.86 -6.87 -2.29
N ILE A 336 3.89 -6.36 -2.96
CA ILE A 336 4.53 -5.11 -2.57
C ILE A 336 3.69 -4.01 -3.22
N LEU A 337 2.77 -3.42 -2.45
CA LEU A 337 1.77 -2.49 -2.99
C LEU A 337 2.32 -1.09 -3.16
N GLU A 338 3.36 -0.77 -2.40
CA GLU A 338 4.11 0.45 -2.52
C GLU A 338 5.60 0.13 -2.41
N PHE A 339 6.39 0.59 -3.37
CA PHE A 339 7.84 0.66 -3.22
C PHE A 339 8.41 1.76 -4.09
N ALA A 340 9.35 2.50 -3.52
CA ALA A 340 10.14 3.52 -4.20
C ALA A 340 11.33 3.91 -3.33
N VAL A 341 12.21 4.73 -3.91
CA VAL A 341 13.32 5.38 -3.22
C VAL A 341 13.61 6.72 -3.88
N THR A 342 14.02 7.70 -3.07
CA THR A 342 14.47 9.03 -3.51
C THR A 342 15.84 8.94 -4.20
N GLU A 343 16.20 10.01 -4.89
CA GLU A 343 17.61 10.29 -5.22
C GLU A 343 18.35 10.80 -3.98
N LYS A 344 19.63 10.46 -3.86
CA LYS A 344 20.54 11.13 -2.93
C LYS A 344 20.92 12.52 -3.45
N LYS A 345 21.36 13.41 -2.56
CA LYS A 345 21.81 14.77 -2.91
C LYS A 345 23.13 14.78 -3.65
#